data_AF-A0A3Q2YBS2-F1
#
_entry.id   AF-A0A3Q2YBS2-F1
#
_cell.length_a   1.000
_cell.length_b   1.000
_cell.length_c   1.000
_cell.angle_alpha   90.00
_cell.angle_beta   90.00
_cell.angle_gamma   90.00
#
_symmetry.space_group_name_H-M   'P 1'
#
loop_
_entity.id
_entity.type
_entity.pdbx_description
1 polymer ?
#
loop_
_entity_poly.entity_id
_entity_poly.type
_entity_poly.pdbx_seq_one_letter_code
_entity_poly.pdbx_strand_id
1 'polypeptide(L)'
;MRIGKSSCEPKQKRKIMTVNEKLDNLLDMFKAGHNYTYVALHYRLNESTVHCMKKDELKIRNTASISFSKDTKRVMTSLWTSDYWEKKVMALLNKD
;
A
#
# COMPACT_ATOMS: atom_id res chain seq x y z
N MET A 1 18.53 -18.83 -37.08
CA MET A 1 18.02 -17.44 -37.22
C MET A 1 17.40 -17.01 -35.89
N ARG A 2 17.97 -16.01 -35.20
CA ARG A 2 17.29 -15.35 -34.07
C ARG A 2 16.41 -14.27 -34.66
N ILE A 3 15.09 -14.46 -34.59
CA ILE A 3 14.12 -13.44 -35.00
C ILE A 3 14.27 -12.29 -34.00
N GLY A 4 14.86 -11.19 -34.44
CA GLY A 4 14.94 -9.95 -33.66
C GLY A 4 13.53 -9.45 -33.42
N LYS A 5 13.14 -9.32 -32.14
CA LYS A 5 11.88 -8.68 -31.77
C LYS A 5 11.92 -7.22 -32.26
N SER A 6 11.12 -6.91 -33.28
CA SER A 6 10.85 -5.55 -33.72
C SER A 6 10.17 -4.80 -32.57
N SER A 7 10.78 -3.71 -32.15
CA SER A 7 10.42 -2.88 -30.99
C SER A 7 9.13 -2.06 -31.14
N CYS A 8 8.11 -2.57 -31.83
CA CYS A 8 6.85 -1.87 -32.10
C CYS A 8 5.72 -2.19 -31.11
N GLU A 9 5.99 -2.89 -30.01
CA GLU A 9 5.04 -2.98 -28.91
C GLU A 9 5.18 -1.75 -28.00
N PRO A 10 4.12 -0.94 -27.79
CA PRO A 10 4.18 0.16 -26.85
C PRO A 10 4.52 -0.40 -25.47
N LYS A 11 5.60 0.11 -24.86
CA LYS A 11 6.00 -0.27 -23.50
C LYS A 11 4.78 -0.18 -22.60
N GLN A 12 4.36 -1.30 -22.04
CA GLN A 12 3.22 -1.35 -21.15
C GLN A 12 3.46 -0.35 -20.01
N LYS A 13 2.54 0.61 -19.86
CA LYS A 13 2.64 1.61 -18.79
C LYS A 13 2.70 0.89 -17.46
N ARG A 14 3.68 1.24 -16.62
CA ARG A 14 3.82 0.65 -15.28
C ARG A 14 2.55 0.95 -14.50
N LYS A 15 1.86 -0.11 -14.05
CA LYS A 15 0.75 0.03 -13.11
C LYS A 15 1.34 0.48 -11.78
N ILE A 16 0.96 1.67 -11.33
CA ILE A 16 1.31 2.14 -10.00
C ILE A 16 0.34 1.46 -9.04
N MET A 17 0.88 0.69 -8.10
CA MET A 17 0.10 0.04 -7.05
C MET A 17 0.54 0.59 -5.70
N THR A 18 -0.44 0.91 -4.86
CA THR A 18 -0.24 1.31 -3.48
C THR A 18 0.30 0.15 -2.63
N VAL A 19 0.83 0.46 -1.45
CA VAL A 19 1.38 -0.53 -0.52
C VAL A 19 0.29 -1.50 -0.05
N ASN A 20 -0.91 -0.99 0.24
CA ASN A 20 -2.05 -1.81 0.68
C ASN A 20 -2.53 -2.74 -0.43
N GLU A 21 -2.65 -2.24 -1.67
CA GLU A 21 -2.99 -3.09 -2.82
C GLU A 21 -1.95 -4.19 -3.07
N LYS A 22 -0.68 -4.00 -2.72
CA LYS A 22 0.31 -5.08 -2.83
C LYS A 22 0.16 -6.11 -1.72
N LEU A 23 -0.26 -5.70 -0.52
CA LEU A 23 -0.45 -6.59 0.63
C LEU A 23 -1.73 -7.41 0.51
N ASP A 24 -2.87 -6.73 0.47
CA ASP A 24 -4.19 -7.36 0.61
C ASP A 24 -4.56 -8.18 -0.63
N ASN A 25 -4.13 -7.71 -1.81
CA ASN A 25 -4.55 -8.34 -3.05
C ASN A 25 -3.51 -9.35 -3.56
N LEU A 26 -2.22 -9.01 -3.51
CA LEU A 26 -1.20 -9.87 -4.11
C LEU A 26 -0.64 -10.91 -3.13
N LEU A 27 -0.27 -10.47 -1.92
CA LEU A 27 0.41 -11.34 -0.96
C LEU A 27 -0.55 -12.30 -0.26
N ASP A 28 -1.80 -11.91 -0.04
CA ASP A 28 -2.81 -12.83 0.50
C ASP A 28 -3.22 -13.90 -0.52
N MET A 29 -3.23 -13.61 -1.83
CA MET A 29 -3.42 -14.64 -2.85
C MET A 29 -2.28 -15.68 -2.84
N PHE A 30 -1.05 -15.25 -2.57
CA PHE A 30 0.06 -16.19 -2.38
C PHE A 30 -0.07 -17.02 -1.11
N LYS A 31 -0.60 -16.46 -0.02
CA LYS A 31 -0.92 -17.24 1.19
C LYS A 31 -2.02 -18.27 0.92
N ALA A 32 -2.99 -17.94 0.08
CA ALA A 32 -4.05 -18.85 -0.36
C ALA A 32 -3.57 -19.96 -1.33
N GLY A 33 -2.29 -19.95 -1.73
CA GLY A 33 -1.70 -20.99 -2.57
C GLY A 33 -1.86 -20.76 -4.08
N HIS A 34 -2.26 -19.56 -4.51
CA HIS A 34 -2.36 -19.25 -5.93
C HIS A 34 -0.97 -19.17 -6.59
N ASN A 35 -0.90 -19.62 -7.85
CA ASN A 35 0.33 -19.57 -8.64
C ASN A 35 0.59 -18.17 -9.24
N TYR A 36 1.85 -17.91 -9.62
CA TYR A 36 2.27 -16.62 -10.16
C TYR A 36 1.51 -16.22 -11.43
N THR A 37 1.25 -17.17 -12.32
CA THR A 37 0.52 -16.95 -13.57
C THR A 37 -0.93 -16.52 -13.33
N TYR A 38 -1.62 -17.14 -12.38
CA TYR A 38 -3.00 -16.80 -12.03
C TYR A 38 -3.07 -15.41 -11.41
N VAL A 39 -2.17 -15.10 -10.48
CA VAL A 39 -2.07 -13.78 -9.86
C VAL A 39 -1.75 -12.70 -10.91
N ALA A 40 -0.83 -13.00 -11.84
CA ALA A 40 -0.48 -12.10 -12.94
C ALA A 40 -1.69 -11.81 -13.84
N LEU A 41 -2.43 -12.84 -14.24
CA LEU A 41 -3.64 -12.69 -15.07
C LEU A 41 -4.74 -11.92 -14.35
N HIS A 42 -5.00 -12.23 -13.08
CA HIS A 42 -6.02 -11.59 -12.27
C HIS A 42 -5.83 -10.06 -12.20
N TYR A 43 -4.58 -9.60 -12.03
CA TYR A 43 -4.27 -8.17 -11.94
C TYR A 43 -3.82 -7.53 -13.25
N ARG A 44 -3.79 -8.31 -14.35
CA ARG A 44 -3.25 -7.93 -15.67
C ARG A 44 -1.81 -7.38 -15.58
N LEU A 45 -0.99 -8.05 -14.77
CA LEU A 45 0.41 -7.75 -14.55
C LEU A 45 1.29 -8.74 -15.29
N ASN A 46 2.53 -8.34 -15.56
CA ASN A 46 3.54 -9.26 -16.04
C ASN A 46 4.00 -10.15 -14.89
N GLU A 47 4.21 -11.44 -15.16
CA GLU A 47 4.64 -12.40 -14.15
C GLU A 47 5.94 -11.97 -13.44
N SER A 48 6.88 -11.39 -14.19
CA SER A 48 8.11 -10.83 -13.63
C SER A 48 7.86 -9.73 -12.60
N THR A 49 6.80 -8.93 -12.78
CA THR A 49 6.40 -7.89 -11.83
C THR A 49 5.87 -8.52 -10.54
N VAL A 50 5.06 -9.58 -10.68
CA VAL A 50 4.54 -10.34 -9.55
C VAL A 50 5.68 -10.99 -8.76
N HIS A 51 6.67 -11.55 -9.44
CA HIS A 51 7.85 -12.14 -8.81
C HIS A 51 8.67 -11.09 -8.04
N CYS A 52 8.90 -9.92 -8.62
CA CYS A 52 9.56 -8.81 -7.93
C CYS A 52 8.80 -8.36 -6.68
N MET A 53 7.47 -8.27 -6.76
CA MET A 53 6.62 -7.92 -5.61
C MET A 53 6.72 -8.96 -4.49
N LYS A 54 6.74 -10.26 -4.83
CA LYS A 54 6.94 -11.33 -3.85
C LYS A 54 8.32 -11.28 -3.20
N LYS A 55 9.36 -11.00 -3.99
CA LYS A 55 10.72 -10.80 -3.48
C LYS A 55 10.82 -9.63 -2.49
N ASP A 56 10.10 -8.54 -2.76
CA ASP A 56 10.09 -7.35 -1.91
C ASP A 56 9.01 -7.39 -0.80
N GLU A 57 8.39 -8.55 -0.55
CA GLU A 57 7.30 -8.73 0.44
C GLU A 57 7.62 -8.12 1.81
N LEU A 58 8.80 -8.41 2.36
CA LEU A 58 9.22 -7.90 3.67
C LEU A 58 9.32 -6.37 3.69
N LYS A 59 9.83 -5.77 2.60
CA LYS A 59 9.96 -4.31 2.49
C LYS A 59 8.58 -3.66 2.38
N ILE A 60 7.66 -4.28 1.65
CA ILE A 60 6.29 -3.81 1.50
C ILE A 60 5.58 -3.84 2.87
N ARG A 61 5.70 -4.94 3.61
CA ARG A 61 5.16 -5.06 4.98
C ARG A 61 5.74 -4.02 5.93
N ASN A 62 7.07 -3.89 5.97
CA ASN A 62 7.72 -2.89 6.82
C ASN A 62 7.26 -1.47 6.49
N THR A 63 7.12 -1.16 5.20
CA THR A 63 6.62 0.15 4.74
C THR A 63 5.20 0.41 5.23
N ALA A 64 4.32 -0.59 5.16
CA ALA A 64 2.94 -0.49 5.66
C ALA A 64 2.87 -0.29 7.18
N SER A 65 3.70 -1.02 7.93
CA SER A 65 3.78 -0.85 9.39
C SER A 65 4.27 0.55 9.79
N ILE A 66 5.25 1.10 9.05
CA ILE A 66 5.75 2.45 9.27
C ILE A 66 4.68 3.50 8.93
N SER A 67 3.95 3.34 7.82
CA SER A 67 2.87 4.27 7.47
C SER A 67 1.76 4.24 8.51
N PHE A 68 1.32 3.04 8.93
CA PHE A 68 0.32 2.89 9.97
C PHE A 68 0.75 3.58 11.27
N SER A 69 1.99 3.35 11.72
CA SER A 69 2.53 3.98 12.93
C SER A 69 2.58 5.51 12.84
N LYS A 70 2.84 6.07 11.65
CA LYS A 70 2.82 7.52 11.43
C LYS A 70 1.39 8.07 11.46
N ASP A 71 0.45 7.36 10.87
CA ASP A 71 -0.96 7.76 10.85
C ASP A 71 -1.55 7.73 12.25
N THR A 72 -1.25 6.70 13.05
CA THR A 72 -1.68 6.64 14.46
C THR A 72 -1.12 7.81 15.28
N LYS A 73 0.15 8.19 15.09
CA LYS A 73 0.74 9.35 15.77
C LYS A 73 0.02 10.65 15.37
N ARG A 74 -0.30 10.83 14.09
CA ARG A 74 -1.04 12.01 13.62
C ARG A 74 -2.43 12.08 14.22
N VAL A 75 -3.17 10.96 14.21
CA VAL A 75 -4.51 10.88 14.79
C VAL A 75 -4.46 11.20 16.29
N MET A 76 -3.51 10.61 17.03
CA MET A 76 -3.35 10.87 18.46
C MET A 76 -3.07 12.34 18.76
N THR A 77 -2.18 12.99 17.99
CA THR A 77 -1.89 14.41 18.15
C THR A 77 -3.13 15.26 17.85
N SER A 78 -3.88 14.96 16.79
CA SER A 78 -5.10 15.70 16.46
C SER A 78 -6.18 15.57 17.54
N LEU A 79 -6.34 14.38 18.13
CA LEU A 79 -7.27 14.13 19.23
C LEU A 79 -6.88 14.91 20.47
N TRP A 80 -5.60 14.88 20.87
CA TRP A 80 -5.12 15.62 22.04
C TRP A 80 -5.30 17.13 21.87
N THR A 81 -5.05 17.67 20.68
CA THR A 81 -5.30 19.09 20.41
C THR A 81 -6.78 19.44 20.46
N SER A 82 -7.66 18.59 19.94
CA SER A 82 -9.12 18.81 19.98
C SER A 82 -9.63 18.81 21.42
N ASP A 83 -9.27 17.79 22.20
CA ASP A 83 -9.65 17.65 23.62
C ASP A 83 -9.13 18.83 24.46
N TYR A 84 -7.92 19.32 24.17
CA TYR A 84 -7.38 20.53 24.80
C TYR A 84 -8.23 21.78 24.51
N TRP A 85 -8.61 22.00 23.24
CA TRP A 85 -9.45 23.14 22.87
C TRP A 85 -10.86 23.03 23.45
N GLU A 86 -11.46 21.84 23.45
CA GLU A 86 -12.77 21.59 24.07
C GLU A 86 -12.75 21.89 25.57
N LYS A 87 -11.76 21.39 26.31
CA LYS A 87 -11.59 21.68 27.73
C LYS A 87 -11.40 23.17 28.01
N LYS A 88 -10.64 23.86 27.16
CA LYS A 88 -10.40 25.31 27.29
C LYS A 88 -11.67 26.13 27.03
N VAL A 89 -12.47 25.75 26.05
CA VAL A 89 -13.78 26.39 25.77
C VAL A 89 -14.74 26.18 26.94
N MET A 90 -14.84 24.97 27.47
CA MET A 90 -15.71 24.67 28.62
C MET A 90 -15.28 25.42 29.89
N ALA A 91 -13.98 25.61 30.10
CA ALA A 91 -13.45 26.39 31.23
C ALA A 91 -13.72 27.91 31.12
N LEU A 92 -13.94 28.42 29.91
CA LEU A 92 -14.34 29.82 29.69
C LEU A 92 -15.84 30.02 29.87
N LEU A 93 -16.66 29.00 29.58
CA LEU A 93 -18.12 29.04 29.73
C LEU A 93 -18.59 28.85 31.18
N ASN A 94 -17.85 28.15 32.03
CA ASN A 94 -18.17 27.94 33.45
C ASN A 94 -17.59 29.02 34.38
N LYS A 95 -17.27 30.21 33.84
CA LYS A 95 -16.72 31.33 34.58
C LYS A 95 -17.82 32.34 34.88
N ASP A 96 -18.72 31.97 35.78
CA ASP A 96 -19.67 32.85 36.47
C ASP A 96 -19.50 32.67 37.99
#